data_AF-A0A257VEI9-F1
#
_entry.id   AF-A0A257VEI9-F1
#
_cell.length_a   1.000
_cell.length_b   1.000
_cell.length_c   1.000
_cell.angle_alpha   90.00
_cell.angle_beta   90.00
_cell.angle_gamma   90.00
#
_symmetry.space_group_name_H-M   'P 1'
#
loop_
_entity.id
_entity.type
_entity.pdbx_description
1 polymer ?
#
loop_
_entity_poly.entity_id
_entity_poly.type
_entity_poly.pdbx_seq_one_letter_code
_entity_poly.pdbx_strand_id
1 'polypeptide(L)'
;MALARRELIQAAFGLLGNLGISSAMGHYSGQRTPGKAKRVISLFLAGGPSQVDLFDPKPMLVKYQGQRPGGVDLRTERQTGGLMPTPFAFSKRGRNGIDVSDILPKLGGVIDEISVIRSMYSFNPTHTPASSLYHTGTILANRPSIGSWISYGLGSENQNLPSFVALNSAGPAARSAFLPAEHQGMPLNGSDVEPEKMIPNLRNKLLDATAQRRQLDAVQALNRRFTESFGADEFLAGRIESMEAAYRMQFEATDAFDVRKETAETRALYGE
;
A
#
# COMPACT_ATOMS: atom_id res chain seq x y z
N MET A 1 -8.16 26.11 -33.57
CA MET A 1 -7.00 25.20 -33.70
C MET A 1 -7.56 23.78 -33.65
N ALA A 2 -7.45 23.00 -34.73
CA ALA A 2 -8.02 21.65 -34.76
C ALA A 2 -7.11 20.70 -33.97
N LEU A 3 -7.59 20.19 -32.84
CA LEU A 3 -6.87 19.19 -32.05
C LEU A 3 -6.74 17.90 -32.87
N ALA A 4 -5.52 17.38 -32.99
CA ALA A 4 -5.29 16.12 -33.69
C ALA A 4 -5.97 14.97 -32.93
N ARG A 5 -6.48 13.94 -33.63
CA ARG A 5 -7.12 12.77 -33.00
C ARG A 5 -6.27 12.14 -31.89
N ARG A 6 -4.94 12.18 -32.02
CA ARG A 6 -3.98 11.71 -31.01
C ARG A 6 -3.95 12.59 -29.76
N GLU A 7 -4.05 13.91 -29.92
CA GLU A 7 -4.13 14.87 -28.82
C GLU A 7 -5.50 14.84 -28.15
N LEU A 8 -6.57 14.64 -28.92
CA LEU A 8 -7.91 14.41 -28.40
C LEU A 8 -7.95 13.13 -27.55
N ILE A 9 -7.32 12.06 -28.04
CA ILE A 9 -7.15 10.80 -27.31
C ILE A 9 -6.23 11.02 -26.10
N GLN A 10 -5.13 11.77 -26.18
CA GLN A 10 -4.28 12.03 -25.01
C GLN A 10 -4.92 12.97 -23.99
N ALA A 11 -5.78 13.91 -24.40
CA ALA A 11 -6.54 14.77 -23.50
C ALA A 11 -7.70 14.00 -22.86
N ALA A 12 -8.36 13.12 -23.61
CA ALA A 12 -9.42 12.25 -23.11
C ALA A 12 -8.87 11.08 -22.26
N PHE A 13 -7.71 10.54 -22.60
CA PHE A 13 -7.05 9.40 -21.93
C PHE A 13 -5.92 9.78 -20.98
N GLY A 14 -5.45 11.02 -20.96
CA GLY A 14 -4.62 11.56 -19.87
C GLY A 14 -5.37 11.54 -18.53
N LEU A 15 -6.71 11.47 -18.61
CA LEU A 15 -7.65 11.18 -17.52
C LEU A 15 -7.99 9.68 -17.36
N LEU A 16 -7.58 8.80 -18.27
CA LEU A 16 -7.93 7.35 -18.29
C LEU A 16 -6.70 6.42 -18.17
N GLY A 17 -5.52 6.97 -17.87
CA GLY A 17 -4.29 6.21 -17.69
C GLY A 17 -4.23 5.48 -16.33
N ASN A 18 -4.49 4.17 -16.35
CA ASN A 18 -4.05 3.17 -15.36
C ASN A 18 -4.49 3.32 -13.89
N LEU A 19 -5.71 3.79 -13.61
CA LEU A 19 -6.31 3.63 -12.29
C LEU A 19 -7.50 2.66 -12.35
N GLY A 20 -7.40 1.62 -11.51
CA GLY A 20 -8.41 0.56 -11.35
C GLY A 20 -9.77 1.10 -10.92
N ILE A 21 -10.80 0.29 -11.21
CA ILE A 21 -12.23 0.61 -11.27
C ILE A 21 -12.95 0.29 -9.94
N SER A 22 -13.91 1.16 -9.50
CA SER A 22 -15.19 0.90 -8.73
C SER A 22 -15.53 1.77 -7.49
N SER A 23 -16.81 1.93 -7.14
CA SER A 23 -17.45 2.78 -6.06
C SER A 23 -18.51 2.06 -5.23
N ALA A 24 -19.02 2.72 -4.19
CA ALA A 24 -20.45 3.10 -4.21
C ALA A 24 -20.61 4.64 -4.06
N MET A 25 -21.75 5.20 -4.47
CA MET A 25 -22.13 6.55 -4.06
C MET A 25 -22.30 6.58 -2.54
N GLY A 26 -21.71 7.62 -1.96
CA GLY A 26 -21.37 7.67 -0.55
C GLY A 26 -19.89 7.31 -0.43
N HIS A 27 -19.09 8.25 0.10
CA HIS A 27 -17.94 7.84 0.90
C HIS A 27 -18.34 6.58 1.66
N TYR A 28 -17.51 5.53 1.73
CA TYR A 28 -17.79 4.45 2.67
C TYR A 28 -18.06 5.06 4.05
N SER A 29 -19.35 5.23 4.36
CA SER A 29 -19.94 5.60 5.62
C SER A 29 -20.37 4.34 6.34
N GLY A 30 -19.92 3.18 5.85
CA GLY A 30 -20.01 1.96 6.61
C GLY A 30 -19.37 2.23 7.97
N GLN A 31 -19.98 1.60 8.97
CA GLN A 31 -19.79 1.92 10.36
C GLN A 31 -18.29 2.00 10.66
N ARG A 32 -17.79 3.23 10.85
CA ARG A 32 -16.41 3.45 11.31
C ARG A 32 -16.31 2.64 12.58
N THR A 33 -15.52 1.57 12.52
CA THR A 33 -15.19 0.89 13.76
C THR A 33 -14.45 1.93 14.60
N PRO A 34 -14.90 2.23 15.83
CA PRO A 34 -14.24 3.22 16.66
C PRO A 34 -12.90 2.64 17.14
N GLY A 35 -11.93 2.60 16.23
CA GLY A 35 -10.56 2.23 16.48
C GLY A 35 -9.82 3.40 17.11
N LYS A 36 -8.92 3.10 18.04
CA LYS A 36 -8.01 4.12 18.60
C LYS A 36 -6.94 4.54 17.60
N ALA A 37 -6.63 3.67 16.63
CA ALA A 37 -5.62 3.93 15.61
C ALA A 37 -6.16 4.92 14.56
N LYS A 38 -5.45 6.03 14.38
CA LYS A 38 -5.79 7.07 13.37
C LYS A 38 -4.97 6.93 12.08
N ARG A 39 -3.78 6.34 12.17
CA ARG A 39 -2.82 6.22 11.07
C ARG A 39 -2.10 4.88 11.19
N VAL A 40 -1.88 4.21 10.06
CA VAL A 40 -1.17 2.94 10.01
C VAL A 40 -0.07 3.02 8.95
N ILE A 41 1.16 2.71 9.37
CA ILE A 41 2.31 2.57 8.48
C ILE A 41 2.64 1.08 8.46
N SER A 42 2.66 0.48 7.27
CA SER A 42 3.03 -0.92 7.07
C SER A 42 4.31 -0.99 6.26
N LEU A 43 5.34 -1.63 6.83
CA LEU A 43 6.63 -1.84 6.19
C LEU A 43 6.75 -3.31 5.80
N PHE A 44 6.73 -3.59 4.50
CA PHE A 44 7.01 -4.92 3.96
C PHE A 44 8.43 -4.94 3.39
N LEU A 45 9.32 -5.67 4.06
CA LEU A 45 10.74 -5.75 3.70
C LEU A 45 10.97 -6.92 2.74
N ALA A 46 10.74 -6.71 1.45
CA ALA A 46 11.04 -7.71 0.42
C ALA A 46 12.55 -7.99 0.39
N GLY A 47 12.96 -9.23 0.66
CA GLY A 47 14.36 -9.60 0.81
C GLY A 47 15.00 -9.12 2.13
N GLY A 48 14.19 -8.71 3.10
CA GLY A 48 14.64 -8.35 4.44
C GLY A 48 15.24 -9.52 5.23
N PRO A 49 15.85 -9.24 6.38
CA PRO A 49 16.46 -10.26 7.23
C PRO A 49 15.42 -11.26 7.75
N SER A 50 15.87 -12.50 7.98
CA SER A 50 15.03 -13.58 8.50
C SER A 50 14.56 -13.28 9.92
N GLN A 51 13.34 -13.67 10.29
CA GLN A 51 12.81 -13.50 11.64
C GLN A 51 13.67 -14.17 12.72
N VAL A 52 14.37 -15.26 12.35
CA VAL A 52 15.27 -16.01 13.26
C VAL A 52 16.52 -15.22 13.62
N ASP A 53 16.86 -14.21 12.81
CA ASP A 53 17.99 -13.29 13.00
C ASP A 53 17.57 -11.98 13.68
N LEU A 54 16.26 -11.76 13.90
CA LEU A 54 15.73 -10.50 14.44
C LEU A 54 15.16 -10.66 15.86
N PHE A 55 14.07 -11.42 15.98
CA PHE A 55 13.25 -11.46 17.20
C PHE A 55 12.86 -12.87 17.62
N ASP A 56 13.27 -13.92 16.91
CA ASP A 56 12.80 -15.29 17.16
C ASP A 56 13.94 -16.31 17.03
N PRO A 57 14.98 -16.22 17.89
CA PRO A 57 16.08 -17.15 17.83
C PRO A 57 15.57 -18.58 17.99
N LYS A 58 16.05 -19.49 17.14
CA LYS A 58 15.66 -20.91 17.14
C LYS A 58 16.85 -21.76 17.59
N PRO A 59 16.96 -22.13 18.88
CA PRO A 59 18.07 -22.94 19.39
C PRO A 59 18.26 -24.27 18.67
N MET A 60 17.17 -24.83 18.12
CA MET A 60 17.22 -26.07 17.34
C MET A 60 18.03 -25.95 16.04
N LEU A 61 18.21 -24.74 15.50
CA LEU A 61 19.09 -24.51 14.34
C LEU A 61 20.57 -24.77 14.66
N VAL A 62 20.98 -24.53 15.92
CA VAL A 62 22.33 -24.89 16.40
C VAL A 62 22.46 -26.40 16.52
N LYS A 63 21.48 -27.05 17.16
CA LYS A 63 21.49 -28.51 17.38
C LYS A 63 21.57 -29.31 16.07
N TYR A 64 20.90 -28.84 15.02
CA TYR A 64 20.81 -29.53 13.73
C TYR A 64 21.59 -28.82 12.62
N GLN A 65 22.59 -28.01 12.98
CA GLN A 65 23.41 -27.29 12.01
C GLN A 65 23.96 -28.23 10.93
N GLY A 66 23.83 -27.83 9.67
CA GLY A 66 24.28 -28.59 8.51
C GLY A 66 23.41 -29.78 8.13
N GLN A 67 22.44 -30.18 8.97
CA GLN A 67 21.54 -31.29 8.66
C GLN A 67 20.34 -30.80 7.86
N ARG A 68 19.99 -31.53 6.79
CA ARG A 68 18.76 -31.27 6.04
C ARG A 68 17.56 -31.78 6.86
N PRO A 69 16.52 -30.97 7.11
CA PRO A 69 15.33 -31.44 7.80
C PRO A 69 14.61 -32.52 7.00
N GLY A 70 14.40 -33.70 7.59
CA GLY A 70 13.78 -34.84 6.91
C GLY A 70 12.32 -34.61 6.48
N GLY A 71 11.61 -33.69 7.14
CA GLY A 71 10.22 -33.35 6.81
C GLY A 71 10.05 -32.25 5.76
N VAL A 72 11.15 -31.71 5.20
CA VAL A 72 11.08 -30.65 4.19
C VAL A 72 11.18 -31.25 2.80
N ASP A 73 10.02 -31.56 2.24
CA ASP A 73 9.83 -31.93 0.84
C ASP A 73 9.03 -30.85 0.11
N LEU A 74 9.61 -29.65 0.06
CA LEU A 74 9.03 -28.51 -0.64
C LEU A 74 9.81 -28.24 -1.92
N ARG A 75 9.09 -28.02 -3.02
CA ARG A 75 9.69 -27.57 -4.26
C ARG A 75 10.02 -26.07 -4.16
N THR A 76 11.30 -25.78 -4.04
CA THR A 76 11.87 -24.43 -3.96
C THR A 76 12.71 -24.14 -5.21
N GLU A 77 13.01 -22.86 -5.46
CA GLU A 77 13.87 -22.46 -6.59
C GLU A 77 15.30 -23.03 -6.48
N ARG A 78 15.77 -23.26 -5.24
CA ARG A 78 17.05 -23.90 -4.92
C ARG A 78 16.81 -25.06 -3.99
N GLN A 79 17.57 -26.15 -4.11
CA GLN A 79 17.46 -27.29 -3.21
C GLN A 79 17.68 -26.86 -1.75
N THR A 80 16.78 -27.26 -0.85
CA THR A 80 16.92 -26.97 0.58
C THR A 80 18.21 -27.58 1.13
N GLY A 81 19.11 -26.73 1.62
CA GLY A 81 20.37 -27.16 2.24
C GLY A 81 20.20 -27.61 3.69
N GLY A 82 21.34 -27.75 4.37
CA GLY A 82 21.37 -27.94 5.81
C GLY A 82 20.90 -26.71 6.57
N LEU A 83 20.39 -26.91 7.79
CA LEU A 83 19.99 -25.81 8.67
C LEU A 83 21.21 -24.95 9.05
N MET A 84 21.00 -23.63 9.08
CA MET A 84 22.01 -22.66 9.47
C MET A 84 21.56 -21.96 10.76
N PRO A 85 22.39 -21.94 11.82
CA PRO A 85 22.11 -21.12 12.99
C PRO A 85 22.23 -19.64 12.65
N THR A 86 21.52 -18.81 13.41
CA THR A 86 21.73 -17.37 13.36
C THR A 86 23.18 -17.04 13.76
N PRO A 87 23.89 -16.17 13.02
CA PRO A 87 25.24 -15.75 13.37
C PRO A 87 25.26 -14.62 14.42
N PHE A 88 24.10 -14.10 14.79
CA PHE A 88 23.96 -12.91 15.63
C PHE A 88 23.75 -13.26 17.10
N ALA A 89 24.21 -12.37 18.00
CA ALA A 89 23.96 -12.53 19.41
C ALA A 89 22.57 -12.00 19.78
N PHE A 90 21.96 -12.61 20.79
CA PHE A 90 20.66 -12.20 21.31
C PHE A 90 20.76 -11.79 22.77
N SER A 91 19.96 -10.80 23.15
CA SER A 91 19.81 -10.39 24.54
C SER A 91 18.34 -10.23 24.89
N LYS A 92 17.98 -10.57 26.12
CA LYS A 92 16.65 -10.30 26.67
C LYS A 92 16.51 -8.80 26.88
N ARG A 93 15.52 -8.18 26.26
CA ARG A 93 15.23 -6.74 26.32
C ARG A 93 13.80 -6.48 26.81
N GLY A 94 13.59 -5.30 27.38
CA GLY A 94 12.30 -4.87 27.89
C GLY A 94 11.85 -5.61 29.15
N ARG A 95 10.71 -5.19 29.71
CA ARG A 95 10.10 -5.77 30.90
C ARG A 95 9.66 -7.22 30.70
N ASN A 96 9.31 -7.58 29.46
CA ASN A 96 8.85 -8.92 29.10
C ASN A 96 9.97 -9.88 28.70
N GLY A 97 11.24 -9.44 28.70
CA GLY A 97 12.38 -10.30 28.34
C GLY A 97 12.28 -10.86 26.92
N ILE A 98 11.95 -10.02 25.95
CA ILE A 98 11.90 -10.42 24.54
C ILE A 98 13.34 -10.61 24.04
N ASP A 99 13.60 -11.70 23.33
CA ASP A 99 14.88 -11.89 22.64
C ASP A 99 14.99 -10.91 21.48
N VAL A 100 16.00 -10.06 21.50
CA VAL A 100 16.31 -9.11 20.43
C VAL A 100 17.74 -9.30 19.98
N SER A 101 17.93 -9.41 18.67
CA SER A 101 19.23 -9.51 18.02
C SER A 101 20.06 -8.24 18.20
N ASP A 102 21.38 -8.39 18.31
CA ASP A 102 22.33 -7.29 18.45
C ASP A 102 22.39 -6.36 17.22
N ILE A 103 21.90 -6.82 16.05
CA ILE A 103 21.75 -5.99 14.84
C ILE A 103 20.59 -5.00 14.92
N LEU A 104 19.74 -5.07 15.95
CA LEU A 104 18.60 -4.17 16.17
C LEU A 104 18.73 -3.35 17.47
N PRO A 105 19.86 -2.67 17.74
CA PRO A 105 20.10 -2.05 19.04
C PRO A 105 19.10 -0.93 19.35
N LYS A 106 18.71 -0.15 18.33
CA LYS A 106 17.73 0.94 18.47
C LYS A 106 16.32 0.41 18.76
N LEU A 107 15.88 -0.64 18.06
CA LEU A 107 14.58 -1.27 18.32
C LEU A 107 14.55 -1.98 19.68
N GLY A 108 15.67 -2.58 20.09
CA GLY A 108 15.81 -3.17 21.42
C GLY A 108 15.60 -2.17 22.57
N GLY A 109 15.90 -0.88 22.34
CA GLY A 109 15.66 0.21 23.30
C GLY A 109 14.17 0.55 23.50
N VAL A 110 13.31 0.21 22.54
CA VAL A 110 11.86 0.51 22.56
C VAL A 110 11.00 -0.75 22.48
N ILE A 111 11.57 -1.93 22.80
CA ILE A 111 10.88 -3.22 22.60
C ILE A 111 9.59 -3.36 23.42
N ASP A 112 9.47 -2.65 24.54
CA ASP A 112 8.25 -2.63 25.36
C ASP A 112 7.06 -1.91 24.69
N GLU A 113 7.31 -1.16 23.60
CA GLU A 113 6.29 -0.55 22.76
C GLU A 113 5.94 -1.41 21.53
N ILE A 114 6.63 -2.55 21.35
CA ILE A 114 6.50 -3.41 20.18
C ILE A 114 5.80 -4.71 20.57
N SER A 115 4.76 -5.07 19.80
CA SER A 115 4.20 -6.42 19.84
C SER A 115 4.88 -7.31 18.80
N VAL A 116 5.55 -8.36 19.26
CA VAL A 116 6.17 -9.36 18.37
C VAL A 116 5.23 -10.53 18.16
N ILE A 117 4.81 -10.76 16.92
CA ILE A 117 3.93 -11.88 16.54
C ILE A 117 4.79 -13.01 15.96
N ARG A 118 5.01 -14.08 16.74
CA ARG A 118 5.78 -15.27 16.33
C ARG A 118 4.91 -16.42 15.80
N SER A 119 3.59 -16.23 15.76
CA SER A 119 2.61 -17.25 15.33
C SER A 119 2.27 -17.20 13.84
N MET A 120 2.88 -16.29 13.07
CA MET A 120 2.64 -16.22 11.62
C MET A 120 3.20 -17.46 10.91
N TYR A 121 2.43 -17.99 9.96
CA TYR A 121 2.77 -19.19 9.22
C TYR A 121 2.49 -18.99 7.72
N SER A 122 3.37 -19.53 6.88
CA SER A 122 3.17 -19.66 5.44
C SER A 122 3.48 -21.09 5.03
N PHE A 123 2.69 -21.63 4.10
CA PHE A 123 2.88 -22.96 3.53
C PHE A 123 3.54 -22.91 2.14
N ASN A 124 3.71 -21.72 1.56
CA ASN A 124 4.31 -21.58 0.24
C ASN A 124 5.70 -20.94 0.37
N PRO A 125 6.77 -21.63 -0.08
CA PRO A 125 8.14 -21.12 0.04
C PRO A 125 8.54 -20.15 -1.08
N THR A 126 7.67 -19.93 -2.07
CA THR A 126 7.96 -19.05 -3.21
C THR A 126 7.65 -17.60 -2.86
N HIS A 127 8.53 -16.67 -3.26
CA HIS A 127 8.42 -15.25 -2.93
C HIS A 127 7.07 -14.62 -3.31
N THR A 128 6.62 -14.81 -4.56
CA THR A 128 5.40 -14.15 -5.06
C THR A 128 4.13 -14.65 -4.35
N PRO A 129 3.86 -15.96 -4.22
CA PRO A 129 2.73 -16.46 -3.44
C PRO A 129 2.80 -16.09 -1.95
N ALA A 130 3.98 -16.15 -1.32
CA ALA A 130 4.14 -15.77 0.09
C ALA A 130 3.85 -14.28 0.33
N SER A 131 4.29 -13.42 -0.59
CA SER A 131 3.98 -11.98 -0.56
C SER A 131 2.47 -11.74 -0.68
N SER A 132 1.79 -12.46 -1.58
CA SER A 132 0.32 -12.40 -1.69
C SER A 132 -0.38 -12.86 -0.41
N LEU A 133 0.10 -13.95 0.22
CA LEU A 133 -0.44 -14.44 1.49
C LEU A 133 -0.30 -13.41 2.60
N TYR A 134 0.86 -12.76 2.72
CA TYR A 134 1.07 -11.72 3.73
C TYR A 134 0.10 -10.55 3.54
N HIS A 135 -0.02 -10.05 2.30
CA HIS A 135 -0.84 -8.88 2.04
C HIS A 135 -2.33 -9.17 2.05
N THR A 136 -2.78 -10.33 1.57
CA THR A 136 -4.19 -10.59 1.26
C THR A 136 -4.78 -11.81 1.96
N GLY A 137 -3.97 -12.56 2.72
CA GLY A 137 -4.36 -13.81 3.37
C GLY A 137 -4.52 -15.01 2.42
N THR A 138 -4.24 -14.85 1.13
CA THR A 138 -4.35 -15.90 0.11
C THR A 138 -3.24 -15.79 -0.94
N ILE A 139 -2.91 -16.90 -1.58
CA ILE A 139 -2.04 -16.91 -2.78
C ILE A 139 -2.79 -16.44 -4.03
N LEU A 140 -4.13 -16.44 -4.00
CA LEU A 140 -4.97 -16.06 -5.13
C LEU A 140 -5.11 -14.55 -5.22
N ALA A 141 -5.15 -14.04 -6.45
CA ALA A 141 -5.20 -12.61 -6.71
C ALA A 141 -6.60 -11.97 -6.54
N ASN A 142 -7.41 -12.46 -5.61
CA ASN A 142 -8.85 -12.16 -5.52
C ASN A 142 -9.32 -11.59 -4.17
N ARG A 143 -8.41 -11.34 -3.22
CA ARG A 143 -8.75 -10.76 -1.93
C ARG A 143 -8.16 -9.35 -1.76
N PRO A 144 -8.82 -8.49 -0.97
CA PRO A 144 -8.29 -7.17 -0.65
C PRO A 144 -7.00 -7.29 0.16
N SER A 145 -6.11 -6.33 0.00
CA SER A 145 -4.91 -6.23 0.82
C SER A 145 -5.25 -5.73 2.23
N ILE A 146 -4.33 -5.95 3.17
CA ILE A 146 -4.40 -5.39 4.52
C ILE A 146 -4.59 -3.87 4.47
N GLY A 147 -3.90 -3.17 3.56
CA GLY A 147 -4.04 -1.73 3.40
C GLY A 147 -5.45 -1.32 2.96
N SER A 148 -6.04 -2.06 2.02
CA SER A 148 -7.43 -1.83 1.60
C SER A 148 -8.44 -2.15 2.70
N TRP A 149 -8.22 -3.19 3.50
CA TRP A 149 -9.06 -3.48 4.67
C TRP A 149 -8.98 -2.40 5.75
N ILE A 150 -7.78 -1.86 6.00
CA ILE A 150 -7.58 -0.75 6.93
C ILE A 150 -8.29 0.51 6.43
N SER A 151 -8.09 0.84 5.15
CA SER A 151 -8.75 1.96 4.49
C SER A 151 -10.28 1.86 4.56
N TYR A 152 -10.83 0.66 4.32
CA TYR A 152 -12.25 0.38 4.44
C TYR A 152 -12.76 0.48 5.89
N GLY A 153 -12.06 -0.14 6.84
CA GLY A 153 -12.52 -0.22 8.24
C GLY A 153 -12.37 1.07 9.04
N LEU A 154 -11.34 1.87 8.76
CA LEU A 154 -11.08 3.16 9.42
C LEU A 154 -11.69 4.35 8.64
N GLY A 155 -11.85 4.21 7.32
CA GLY A 155 -12.25 5.30 6.44
C GLY A 155 -11.15 6.35 6.27
N SER A 156 -11.54 7.54 5.80
CA SER A 156 -10.65 8.69 5.64
C SER A 156 -11.10 9.88 6.50
N GLU A 157 -10.13 10.61 7.06
CA GLU A 157 -10.35 11.96 7.62
C GLU A 157 -10.25 13.04 6.52
N ASN A 158 -9.82 12.68 5.30
CA ASN A 158 -9.56 13.59 4.19
C ASN A 158 -10.35 13.16 2.94
N GLN A 159 -11.00 14.11 2.25
CA GLN A 159 -11.74 13.87 1.00
C GLN A 159 -10.95 14.21 -0.28
N ASN A 160 -9.82 14.89 -0.12
CA ASN A 160 -8.96 15.39 -1.19
C ASN A 160 -7.73 14.51 -1.44
N LEU A 161 -7.35 13.65 -0.50
CA LEU A 161 -6.22 12.73 -0.61
C LEU A 161 -6.66 11.26 -0.44
N PRO A 162 -5.95 10.30 -1.04
CA PRO A 162 -6.21 8.89 -0.86
C PRO A 162 -6.01 8.48 0.61
N SER A 163 -6.88 7.63 1.13
CA SER A 163 -6.74 7.05 2.47
C SER A 163 -5.69 5.94 2.53
N PHE A 164 -5.29 5.38 1.39
CA PHE A 164 -4.28 4.34 1.27
C PHE A 164 -3.27 4.65 0.17
N VAL A 165 -2.03 4.85 0.60
CA VAL A 165 -0.86 5.08 -0.25
C VAL A 165 0.05 3.84 -0.22
N ALA A 166 0.48 3.39 -1.40
CA ALA A 166 1.42 2.29 -1.56
C ALA A 166 2.74 2.83 -2.14
N LEU A 167 3.73 3.08 -1.27
CA LEU A 167 5.05 3.58 -1.66
C LEU A 167 5.87 2.47 -2.32
N ASN A 168 6.35 2.71 -3.54
CA ASN A 168 7.15 1.78 -4.35
C ASN A 168 6.53 0.38 -4.45
N SER A 169 5.21 0.29 -4.36
CA SER A 169 4.48 -0.97 -4.22
C SER A 169 3.20 -0.94 -5.03
N ALA A 170 2.85 -2.09 -5.60
CA ALA A 170 1.68 -2.27 -6.45
C ALA A 170 1.18 -3.72 -6.36
N GLY A 171 0.14 -4.04 -7.13
CA GLY A 171 -0.37 -5.41 -7.22
C GLY A 171 -0.99 -5.90 -5.90
N PRO A 172 -0.67 -7.11 -5.42
CA PRO A 172 -1.30 -7.69 -4.21
C PRO A 172 -1.21 -6.82 -2.96
N ALA A 173 -0.15 -6.03 -2.81
CA ALA A 173 0.03 -5.14 -1.66
C ALA A 173 -0.98 -3.99 -1.60
N ALA A 174 -1.49 -3.54 -2.75
CA ALA A 174 -2.34 -2.37 -2.87
C ALA A 174 -3.79 -2.69 -3.27
N ARG A 175 -4.12 -3.96 -3.52
CA ARG A 175 -5.37 -4.35 -4.19
C ARG A 175 -6.61 -4.18 -3.30
N SER A 176 -7.66 -3.52 -3.79
CA SER A 176 -9.00 -3.50 -3.14
C SER A 176 -9.85 -4.75 -3.40
N ALA A 177 -9.64 -5.41 -4.55
CA ALA A 177 -10.39 -6.58 -5.00
C ALA A 177 -11.91 -6.30 -5.06
N PHE A 178 -12.71 -6.94 -4.20
CA PHE A 178 -14.15 -6.71 -4.15
C PHE A 178 -14.56 -5.55 -3.24
N LEU A 179 -13.63 -4.91 -2.53
CA LEU A 179 -13.92 -3.66 -1.84
C LEU A 179 -14.08 -2.52 -2.87
N PRO A 180 -14.86 -1.48 -2.57
CA PRO A 180 -14.92 -0.27 -3.38
C PRO A 180 -13.51 0.22 -3.75
N ALA A 181 -13.32 0.69 -4.97
CA ALA A 181 -12.00 1.05 -5.48
C ALA A 181 -11.45 2.35 -4.91
N GLU A 182 -12.24 3.11 -4.16
CA GLU A 182 -11.69 4.16 -3.29
C GLU A 182 -10.70 3.60 -2.25
N HIS A 183 -10.74 2.30 -1.94
CA HIS A 183 -9.77 1.61 -1.09
C HIS A 183 -8.62 0.96 -1.86
N GLN A 184 -8.52 1.18 -3.18
CA GLN A 184 -7.38 0.76 -3.97
C GLN A 184 -6.17 1.61 -3.57
N GLY A 185 -5.09 0.95 -3.16
CA GLY A 185 -3.86 1.66 -2.79
C GLY A 185 -3.31 2.42 -3.98
N MET A 186 -3.11 3.72 -3.79
CA MET A 186 -2.51 4.58 -4.80
C MET A 186 -1.01 4.32 -4.84
N PRO A 187 -0.48 3.79 -5.96
CA PRO A 187 0.96 3.60 -6.09
C PRO A 187 1.63 4.97 -6.18
N LEU A 188 2.65 5.18 -5.36
CA LEU A 188 3.52 6.35 -5.41
C LEU A 188 4.96 5.90 -5.59
N ASN A 189 5.66 6.53 -6.53
CA ASN A 189 7.10 6.37 -6.63
C ASN A 189 7.78 7.25 -5.58
N GLY A 190 8.38 6.64 -4.57
CA GLY A 190 9.11 7.33 -3.50
C GLY A 190 10.55 7.67 -3.86
N SER A 191 11.01 7.36 -5.08
CA SER A 191 12.39 7.64 -5.52
C SER A 191 12.59 9.09 -5.97
N ASP A 192 11.50 9.82 -6.20
CA ASP A 192 11.50 11.23 -6.57
C ASP A 192 10.88 12.06 -5.43
N VAL A 193 11.43 13.26 -5.21
CA VAL A 193 10.93 14.22 -4.20
C VAL A 193 9.99 15.28 -4.80
N GLU A 194 9.82 15.27 -6.13
CA GLU A 194 8.95 16.21 -6.83
C GLU A 194 7.56 15.60 -7.01
N PRO A 195 6.48 16.20 -6.45
CA PRO A 195 5.13 15.65 -6.54
C PRO A 195 4.65 15.37 -7.97
N GLU A 196 5.02 16.20 -8.94
CA GLU A 196 4.66 16.00 -10.36
C GLU A 196 5.31 14.76 -11.00
N LYS A 197 6.44 14.29 -10.46
CA LYS A 197 7.10 13.05 -10.89
C LYS A 197 6.56 11.84 -10.12
N MET A 198 6.18 12.05 -8.85
CA MET A 198 5.58 11.01 -8.01
C MET A 198 4.16 10.64 -8.46
N ILE A 199 3.39 11.63 -8.92
CA ILE A 199 1.98 11.49 -9.32
C ILE A 199 1.83 11.89 -10.79
N PRO A 200 1.62 10.92 -11.70
CA PRO A 200 1.43 11.23 -13.11
C PRO A 200 0.15 12.04 -13.34
N ASN A 201 0.19 12.96 -14.29
CA ASN A 201 -0.94 13.82 -14.68
C ASN A 201 -1.53 14.66 -13.53
N LEU A 202 -0.71 14.99 -12.52
CA LEU A 202 -1.13 15.82 -11.38
C LEU A 202 -1.66 17.19 -11.80
N ARG A 203 -1.26 17.70 -12.97
CA ARG A 203 -1.75 18.97 -13.52
C ARG A 203 -2.22 18.79 -14.96
N ASN A 204 -3.36 19.40 -15.26
CA ASN A 204 -3.80 19.55 -16.65
C ASN A 204 -3.00 20.68 -17.32
N LYS A 205 -2.22 20.34 -18.35
CA LYS A 205 -1.41 21.31 -19.11
C LYS A 205 -2.17 21.93 -20.29
N LEU A 206 -3.36 21.43 -20.61
CA LEU A 206 -4.14 21.82 -21.79
C LEU A 206 -5.33 22.72 -21.46
N LEU A 207 -5.96 22.47 -20.31
CA LEU A 207 -7.13 23.21 -19.85
C LEU A 207 -6.83 23.95 -18.56
N ASP A 208 -7.35 25.16 -18.44
CA ASP A 208 -7.41 25.85 -17.15
C ASP A 208 -8.42 25.16 -16.20
N ALA A 209 -8.38 25.54 -14.92
CA ALA A 209 -9.22 24.95 -13.90
C ALA A 209 -10.73 25.09 -14.17
N THR A 210 -11.15 26.20 -14.80
CA THR A 210 -12.57 26.45 -15.12
C THR A 210 -13.04 25.57 -16.27
N ALA A 211 -12.25 25.45 -17.33
CA ALA A 211 -12.52 24.57 -18.46
C ALA A 211 -12.50 23.09 -18.03
N GLN A 212 -11.54 22.70 -17.19
CA GLN A 212 -11.47 21.35 -16.63
C GLN A 212 -12.68 21.02 -15.75
N ARG A 213 -13.15 21.97 -14.91
CA ARG A 213 -14.39 21.80 -14.11
C ARG A 213 -15.61 21.60 -15.02
N ARG A 214 -15.76 22.41 -16.08
CA ARG A 214 -16.86 22.25 -17.05
C ARG A 214 -16.82 20.90 -17.77
N GLN A 215 -15.63 20.43 -18.12
CA GLN A 215 -15.47 19.09 -18.71
C GLN A 215 -15.91 18.00 -17.72
N LEU A 216 -15.51 18.10 -16.45
CA LEU A 216 -15.94 17.17 -15.41
C LEU A 216 -17.46 17.21 -15.22
N ASP A 217 -18.07 18.40 -15.20
CA ASP A 217 -19.54 18.55 -15.11
C ASP A 217 -20.28 17.89 -16.26
N ALA A 218 -19.76 17.99 -17.48
CA ALA A 218 -20.34 17.35 -18.65
C ALA A 218 -20.25 15.81 -18.56
N VAL A 219 -19.10 15.27 -18.14
CA VAL A 219 -18.92 13.84 -17.89
C VAL A 219 -19.90 13.37 -16.79
N GLN A 220 -20.04 14.14 -15.71
CA GLN A 220 -20.97 13.83 -14.63
C GLN A 220 -22.44 13.84 -15.09
N ALA A 221 -22.82 14.75 -15.99
CA ALA A 221 -24.16 14.75 -16.56
C ALA A 221 -24.44 13.48 -17.38
N LEU A 222 -23.46 13.00 -18.15
CA LEU A 222 -23.57 11.74 -18.89
C LEU A 222 -23.69 10.54 -17.96
N ASN A 223 -22.91 10.51 -16.88
CA ASN A 223 -22.97 9.46 -15.88
C ASN A 223 -24.34 9.39 -15.20
N ARG A 224 -24.89 10.53 -14.77
CA ARG A 224 -26.25 10.60 -14.18
C ARG A 224 -27.30 10.06 -15.13
N ARG A 225 -27.25 10.46 -16.40
CA ARG A 225 -28.18 9.97 -17.42
C ARG A 225 -28.07 8.46 -17.64
N PHE A 226 -26.86 7.91 -17.60
CA PHE A 226 -26.65 6.46 -17.67
C PHE A 226 -27.31 5.75 -16.48
N THR A 227 -27.07 6.23 -15.25
CA THR A 227 -27.67 5.67 -14.04
C THR A 227 -29.19 5.75 -14.05
N GLU A 228 -29.77 6.85 -14.51
CA GLU A 228 -31.23 7.00 -14.67
C GLU A 228 -31.81 5.99 -15.68
N SER A 229 -31.05 5.64 -16.72
CA SER A 229 -31.51 4.78 -17.81
C SER A 229 -31.35 3.28 -17.52
N PHE A 230 -30.29 2.90 -16.79
CA PHE A 230 -29.88 1.49 -16.62
C PHE A 230 -29.86 1.03 -15.16
N GLY A 231 -30.11 1.93 -14.20
CA GLY A 231 -30.02 1.65 -12.77
C GLY A 231 -28.64 1.94 -12.18
N ALA A 232 -28.53 1.76 -10.87
CA ALA A 232 -27.27 1.95 -10.15
C ALA A 232 -26.24 0.85 -10.52
N ASP A 233 -25.00 1.28 -10.76
CA ASP A 233 -23.87 0.39 -11.05
C ASP A 233 -22.70 0.77 -10.12
N GLU A 234 -22.35 -0.15 -9.24
CA GLU A 234 -21.26 0.02 -8.26
C GLU A 234 -19.88 0.10 -8.92
N PHE A 235 -19.68 -0.45 -10.12
CA PHE A 235 -18.42 -0.28 -10.83
C PHE A 235 -18.32 1.12 -11.44
N LEU A 236 -19.39 1.61 -12.06
CA LEU A 236 -19.41 2.93 -12.69
C LEU A 236 -19.18 4.04 -11.68
N ALA A 237 -19.92 4.05 -10.57
CA ALA A 237 -19.91 5.21 -9.67
C ALA A 237 -18.53 5.54 -9.06
N GLY A 238 -17.49 4.70 -9.20
CA GLY A 238 -16.23 4.88 -8.44
C GLY A 238 -15.02 4.74 -9.27
N ARG A 239 -15.24 4.33 -10.51
CA ARG A 239 -14.58 5.09 -11.54
C ARG A 239 -14.87 6.60 -11.43
N ILE A 240 -16.12 7.02 -11.19
CA ILE A 240 -16.45 8.44 -11.03
C ILE A 240 -15.75 9.06 -9.81
N GLU A 241 -15.91 8.47 -8.63
CA GLU A 241 -15.25 8.98 -7.41
C GLU A 241 -13.73 8.99 -7.51
N SER A 242 -13.11 7.96 -8.08
CA SER A 242 -11.66 7.93 -8.31
C SER A 242 -11.20 9.10 -9.19
N MET A 243 -11.96 9.42 -10.24
CA MET A 243 -11.68 10.58 -11.09
C MET A 243 -11.88 11.92 -10.38
N GLU A 244 -12.88 12.02 -9.50
CA GLU A 244 -13.08 13.23 -8.69
C GLU A 244 -11.99 13.40 -7.62
N ALA A 245 -11.61 12.32 -6.93
CA ALA A 245 -10.52 12.30 -5.99
C ALA A 245 -9.22 12.72 -6.69
N ALA A 246 -8.93 12.16 -7.87
CA ALA A 246 -7.78 12.55 -8.68
C ALA A 246 -7.82 14.05 -9.07
N TYR A 247 -8.99 14.61 -9.36
CA TYR A 247 -9.15 16.05 -9.60
C TYR A 247 -8.87 16.88 -8.34
N ARG A 248 -9.40 16.50 -7.17
CA ARG A 248 -9.15 17.19 -5.89
C ARG A 248 -7.68 17.12 -5.49
N MET A 249 -7.03 15.98 -5.73
CA MET A 249 -5.60 15.80 -5.50
C MET A 249 -4.72 16.79 -6.26
N GLN A 250 -5.15 17.27 -7.43
CA GLN A 250 -4.37 18.26 -8.21
C GLN A 250 -4.09 19.55 -7.42
N PHE A 251 -4.97 19.89 -6.47
CA PHE A 251 -4.88 21.10 -5.68
C PHE A 251 -4.15 20.89 -4.34
N GLU A 252 -4.21 19.69 -3.75
CA GLU A 252 -3.71 19.41 -2.40
C GLU A 252 -2.40 18.58 -2.37
N ALA A 253 -2.14 17.77 -3.39
CA ALA A 253 -1.03 16.82 -3.38
C ALA A 253 0.35 17.50 -3.39
N THR A 254 0.45 18.71 -3.96
CA THR A 254 1.72 19.45 -3.98
C THR A 254 2.16 19.88 -2.58
N ASP A 255 1.23 20.14 -1.66
CA ASP A 255 1.56 20.48 -0.28
C ASP A 255 1.81 19.22 0.56
N ALA A 256 1.08 18.14 0.30
CA ALA A 256 1.18 16.90 1.05
C ALA A 256 2.44 16.06 0.74
N PHE A 257 2.92 16.07 -0.51
CA PHE A 257 4.02 15.19 -0.94
C PHE A 257 5.37 15.90 -1.14
N ASP A 258 5.42 17.23 -1.04
CA ASP A 258 6.67 17.97 -1.24
C ASP A 258 7.51 18.01 0.05
N VAL A 259 8.29 16.94 0.26
CA VAL A 259 9.20 16.80 1.42
C VAL A 259 10.27 17.90 1.47
N ARG A 260 10.50 18.65 0.39
CA ARG A 260 11.45 19.77 0.38
C ARG A 260 10.96 20.95 1.22
N LYS A 261 9.66 20.98 1.54
CA LYS A 261 9.05 21.99 2.43
C LYS A 261 9.24 21.65 3.91
N GLU A 262 9.75 20.47 4.24
CA GLU A 262 9.99 20.06 5.62
C GLU A 262 11.16 20.82 6.24
N THR A 263 11.07 21.07 7.55
CA THR A 263 12.12 21.80 8.26
C THR A 263 13.39 20.97 8.40
N ALA A 264 14.51 21.63 8.66
CA ALA A 264 15.79 20.96 8.89
C ALA A 264 15.72 19.99 10.08
N GLU A 265 14.96 20.36 11.13
CA GLU A 265 14.75 19.55 12.32
C GLU A 265 13.98 18.27 11.99
N THR A 266 12.91 18.34 11.20
CA THR A 266 12.15 17.17 10.75
C THR A 266 13.03 16.23 9.93
N ARG A 267 13.80 16.76 8.99
CA ARG A 267 14.70 15.96 8.17
C ARG A 267 15.79 15.27 8.98
N ALA A 268 16.30 15.91 10.03
CA ALA A 268 17.30 15.32 10.92
C ALA A 268 16.76 14.07 11.66
N LEU A 269 15.44 13.94 11.83
CA LEU A 269 14.83 12.75 12.42
C LEU A 269 14.90 11.51 11.52
N TYR A 270 15.06 11.67 10.20
CA TYR A 270 15.15 10.54 9.27
C TYR A 270 16.46 9.76 9.40
N GLY A 271 17.47 10.35 10.03
CA GLY A 271 18.83 9.81 10.09
C GLY A 271 19.71 10.29 8.94
N GLU A 272 20.92 9.75 8.90
CA GLU A 272 21.90 9.96 7.81
C GLU A 272 21.68 8.99 6.66
#